data_AF-A0A966W7U1-F1
#
_entry.id   AF-A0A966W7U1-F1
#
_cell.length_a   1.000
_cell.length_b   1.000
_cell.length_c   1.000
_cell.angle_alpha   90.00
_cell.angle_beta   90.00
_cell.angle_gamma   90.00
#
_symmetry.space_group_name_H-M   'P 1'
#
loop_
_entity.id
_entity.type
_entity.pdbx_description
1 polymer ?
#
loop_
_entity_poly.entity_id
_entity_poly.type
_entity_poly.pdbx_seq_one_letter_code
_entity_poly.pdbx_strand_id
1 'polypeptide(L)'
;GPDGFAVPRGVVISHAGIVLVADSRNHRIQRLTTEGRFLGALGGPGDGAGEFDAPIGLAVDRSGNVAVADSGNHRVQVFDPDGRHRWTVGGIGSQPGQFRGPEGVLFDGQGRLVVADTSNDRIQIFGLSDRVDPVPEHVIGRRGKGVREFDEPIGLAVNVQGDLLVSEYGNHRIQRVVIP
;
A
#
# COMPACT_ATOMS: atom_id res chain seq x y z
N GLY A 1 11.35 -7.72 -21.90
CA GLY A 1 12.74 -7.44 -21.50
C GLY A 1 12.76 -6.95 -20.08
N PRO A 2 13.92 -6.49 -19.57
CA PRO A 2 14.02 -5.88 -18.23
C PRO A 2 13.10 -4.65 -18.07
N ASP A 3 12.70 -4.02 -19.17
CA ASP A 3 11.81 -2.87 -19.32
C ASP A 3 10.33 -3.22 -19.58
N GLY A 4 9.99 -4.49 -19.73
CA GLY A 4 8.62 -4.94 -20.00
C GLY A 4 7.81 -5.12 -18.73
N PHE A 5 6.52 -4.77 -18.76
CA PHE A 5 5.56 -5.11 -17.71
C PHE A 5 4.93 -6.47 -17.96
N ALA A 6 4.64 -7.22 -16.88
CA ALA A 6 3.81 -8.41 -16.95
C ALA A 6 2.37 -8.09 -16.52
N VAL A 7 2.20 -7.49 -15.34
CA VAL A 7 0.89 -7.00 -14.84
C VAL A 7 1.14 -5.73 -14.03
N PRO A 8 1.16 -4.53 -14.66
CA PRO A 8 1.31 -3.28 -13.93
C PRO A 8 0.02 -2.98 -13.16
N ARG A 9 0.13 -2.66 -11.86
CA ARG A 9 -1.03 -2.33 -11.00
C ARG A 9 -0.94 -0.91 -10.44
N GLY A 10 -0.30 -0.72 -9.30
CA GLY A 10 -0.15 0.60 -8.69
C GLY A 10 0.92 1.44 -9.37
N VAL A 11 0.70 2.76 -9.36
CA VAL A 11 1.67 3.76 -9.84
C VAL A 11 1.72 4.94 -8.89
N VAL A 12 2.92 5.47 -8.64
CA VAL A 12 3.13 6.70 -7.87
C VAL A 12 4.33 7.47 -8.43
N ILE A 13 4.37 8.78 -8.23
CA ILE A 13 5.52 9.61 -8.58
C ILE A 13 6.24 9.98 -7.28
N SER A 14 7.55 9.70 -7.21
CA SER A 14 8.37 10.08 -6.07
C SER A 14 8.64 11.60 -6.05
N HIS A 15 9.09 12.12 -4.91
CA HIS A 15 9.50 13.53 -4.78
C HIS A 15 10.64 13.92 -5.74
N ALA A 16 11.42 12.95 -6.22
CA ALA A 16 12.49 13.16 -7.21
C ALA A 16 11.99 13.09 -8.66
N GLY A 17 10.68 12.99 -8.90
CA GLY A 17 10.09 12.89 -10.24
C GLY A 17 10.26 11.51 -10.90
N ILE A 18 10.48 10.46 -10.11
CA ILE A 18 10.58 9.09 -10.62
C ILE A 18 9.21 8.43 -10.57
N VAL A 19 8.74 7.91 -11.70
CA VAL A 19 7.51 7.11 -11.76
C VAL A 19 7.84 5.71 -11.26
N LEU A 20 7.17 5.26 -10.21
CA LEU A 20 7.28 3.93 -9.64
C LEU A 20 6.03 3.14 -10.02
N VAL A 21 6.21 1.95 -10.58
CA VAL A 21 5.10 1.07 -11.00
C VAL A 21 5.27 -0.30 -10.37
N ALA A 22 4.24 -0.79 -9.70
CA ALA A 22 4.21 -2.16 -9.20
C ALA A 22 3.92 -3.10 -10.37
N ASP A 23 4.93 -3.88 -10.75
CA ASP A 23 4.85 -4.85 -11.83
C ASP A 23 4.61 -6.23 -11.23
N SER A 24 3.35 -6.49 -10.89
CA SER A 24 2.96 -7.52 -9.93
C SER A 24 3.43 -8.92 -10.32
N ARG A 25 3.29 -9.30 -11.59
CA ARG A 25 3.69 -10.64 -12.07
C ARG A 25 5.19 -10.79 -12.33
N ASN A 26 5.94 -9.70 -12.29
CA ASN A 26 7.40 -9.74 -12.28
C ASN A 26 7.98 -9.51 -10.87
N HIS A 27 7.13 -9.43 -9.83
CA HIS A 27 7.57 -9.37 -8.43
C HIS A 27 8.53 -8.22 -8.13
N ARG A 28 8.27 -7.05 -8.74
CA ARG A 28 9.20 -5.92 -8.70
C ARG A 28 8.49 -4.58 -8.79
N ILE A 29 9.19 -3.53 -8.37
CA ILE A 29 8.80 -2.14 -8.60
C ILE A 29 9.69 -1.56 -9.69
N GLN A 30 9.11 -1.25 -10.85
CA GLN A 30 9.83 -0.59 -11.93
C GLN A 30 9.95 0.91 -11.69
N ARG A 31 11.09 1.49 -12.07
CA ARG A 31 11.40 2.92 -11.98
C ARG A 31 11.50 3.48 -13.39
N LEU A 32 10.75 4.54 -13.67
CA LEU A 32 10.74 5.22 -14.97
C LEU A 32 10.95 6.72 -14.81
N THR A 33 11.36 7.40 -15.87
CA THR A 33 11.18 8.86 -15.97
C THR A 33 9.69 9.19 -16.19
N THR A 34 9.32 10.46 -16.05
CA THR A 34 7.98 10.97 -16.37
C THR A 34 7.58 10.77 -17.84
N GLU A 35 8.55 10.61 -18.73
CA GLU A 35 8.36 10.29 -20.15
C GLU A 35 8.27 8.77 -20.40
N GLY A 36 8.30 7.95 -19.34
CA GLY A 36 8.16 6.49 -19.41
C GLY A 36 9.46 5.74 -19.73
N ARG A 37 10.63 6.38 -19.70
CA ARG A 37 11.91 5.70 -19.95
C ARG A 37 12.33 4.85 -18.75
N PHE A 38 12.67 3.58 -18.97
CA PHE A 38 13.14 2.67 -17.93
C PHE A 38 14.45 3.13 -17.29
N LEU A 39 14.48 3.14 -15.96
CA LEU A 39 15.63 3.52 -15.13
C LEU A 39 16.17 2.34 -14.30
N GLY A 40 15.47 1.22 -14.25
CA GLY A 40 15.78 0.08 -13.40
C GLY A 40 14.55 -0.43 -12.65
N ALA A 41 14.75 -1.45 -11.83
CA ALA A 41 13.72 -1.98 -10.94
C ALA A 41 14.30 -2.31 -9.56
N LEU A 42 13.43 -2.35 -8.57
CA LEU A 42 13.72 -2.80 -7.21
C LEU A 42 13.02 -4.12 -6.93
N GLY A 43 13.72 -5.00 -6.22
CA GLY A 43 13.24 -6.29 -5.75
C GLY A 43 13.25 -7.43 -6.77
N GLY A 44 12.61 -8.52 -6.38
CA GLY A 44 12.49 -9.77 -7.10
C GLY A 44 11.57 -10.74 -6.34
N PRO A 45 11.29 -11.93 -6.89
CA PRO A 45 10.39 -12.89 -6.24
C PRO A 45 10.97 -13.39 -4.91
N GLY A 46 10.13 -13.43 -3.87
CA GLY A 46 10.48 -13.98 -2.56
C GLY A 46 9.69 -13.33 -1.41
N ASP A 47 10.05 -13.70 -0.19
CA ASP A 47 9.42 -13.26 1.06
C ASP A 47 10.42 -12.56 2.00
N GLY A 48 11.67 -12.35 1.56
CA GLY A 48 12.67 -11.56 2.27
C GLY A 48 12.42 -10.05 2.20
N ALA A 49 13.22 -9.28 2.94
CA ALA A 49 13.18 -7.81 2.86
C ALA A 49 13.66 -7.34 1.47
N GLY A 50 12.83 -6.55 0.78
CA GLY A 50 13.11 -6.14 -0.60
C GLY A 50 12.72 -7.15 -1.67
N GLU A 51 12.26 -8.34 -1.29
CA GLU A 51 11.63 -9.31 -2.19
C GLU A 51 10.11 -9.17 -2.11
N PHE A 52 9.41 -9.53 -3.18
CA PHE A 52 7.98 -9.33 -3.32
C PHE A 52 7.27 -10.59 -3.86
N ASP A 53 6.00 -10.72 -3.50
CA ASP A 53 5.03 -11.58 -4.14
C ASP A 53 3.78 -10.78 -4.53
N ALA A 54 3.57 -10.64 -5.84
CA ALA A 54 2.47 -9.88 -6.42
C ALA A 54 2.25 -8.49 -5.78
N PRO A 55 3.24 -7.57 -5.81
CA PRO A 55 3.06 -6.23 -5.25
C PRO A 55 1.99 -5.45 -6.01
N ILE A 56 1.12 -4.72 -5.31
CA ILE A 56 -0.03 -4.00 -5.89
C ILE A 56 0.07 -2.50 -5.67
N GLY A 57 -0.16 -2.04 -4.44
CA GLY A 57 -0.25 -0.61 -4.11
C GLY A 57 1.10 0.01 -3.80
N LEU A 58 1.22 1.30 -4.12
CA LEU A 58 2.40 2.12 -3.84
C LEU A 58 1.98 3.44 -3.23
N ALA A 59 2.76 3.93 -2.27
CA ALA A 59 2.62 5.28 -1.71
C ALA A 59 3.98 5.88 -1.38
N VAL A 60 4.06 7.20 -1.37
CA VAL A 60 5.28 7.94 -1.01
C VAL A 60 4.95 8.89 0.12
N ASP A 61 5.69 8.84 1.22
CA ASP A 61 5.54 9.77 2.34
C ASP A 61 6.29 11.09 2.09
N ARG A 62 6.10 12.09 2.96
CA ARG A 62 6.75 13.42 2.83
C ARG A 62 8.28 13.40 2.91
N SER A 63 8.85 12.33 3.44
CA SER A 63 10.31 12.14 3.51
C SER A 63 10.85 11.40 2.28
N GLY A 64 9.97 11.03 1.34
CA GLY A 64 10.30 10.25 0.15
C GLY A 64 10.39 8.75 0.39
N ASN A 65 10.01 8.24 1.56
CA ASN A 65 9.94 6.80 1.78
C ASN A 65 8.81 6.20 0.94
N VAL A 66 9.02 5.00 0.41
CA VAL A 66 8.06 4.31 -0.44
C VAL A 66 7.45 3.14 0.31
N ALA A 67 6.13 3.12 0.46
CA ALA A 67 5.39 1.95 0.93
C ALA A 67 4.94 1.10 -0.27
N VAL A 68 5.09 -0.22 -0.14
CA VAL A 68 4.69 -1.21 -1.12
C VAL A 68 3.74 -2.21 -0.46
N ALA A 69 2.51 -2.29 -0.94
CA ALA A 69 1.61 -3.39 -0.60
C ALA A 69 2.08 -4.64 -1.35
N ASP A 70 2.70 -5.54 -0.60
CA ASP A 70 3.25 -6.81 -1.05
C ASP A 70 2.19 -7.89 -0.85
N SER A 71 1.20 -7.88 -1.74
CA SER A 71 -0.12 -8.44 -1.49
C SER A 71 -0.14 -9.96 -1.39
N GLY A 72 0.69 -10.65 -2.17
CA GLY A 72 0.87 -12.11 -2.11
C GLY A 72 1.55 -12.56 -0.81
N ASN A 73 2.44 -11.73 -0.27
CA ASN A 73 3.07 -11.96 1.04
C ASN A 73 2.24 -11.41 2.22
N HIS A 74 1.05 -10.86 1.98
CA HIS A 74 0.15 -10.35 3.01
C HIS A 74 0.79 -9.30 3.94
N ARG A 75 1.61 -8.41 3.39
CA ARG A 75 2.37 -7.41 4.16
C ARG A 75 2.51 -6.08 3.41
N VAL A 76 2.97 -5.07 4.12
CA VAL A 76 3.44 -3.81 3.55
C VAL A 76 4.90 -3.61 3.93
N GLN A 77 5.75 -3.35 2.95
CA GLN A 77 7.16 -3.04 3.15
C GLN A 77 7.39 -1.55 2.89
N VAL A 78 8.22 -0.90 3.70
CA VAL A 78 8.58 0.51 3.54
C VAL A 78 10.08 0.66 3.29
N PHE A 79 10.43 1.41 2.26
CA PHE A 79 11.79 1.65 1.80
C PHE A 79 12.14 3.13 1.91
N ASP A 80 13.41 3.44 2.17
CA ASP A 80 13.91 4.80 2.07
C ASP A 80 14.03 5.26 0.59
N PRO A 81 14.28 6.56 0.32
CA PRO A 81 14.45 7.05 -1.05
C PRO A 81 15.58 6.38 -1.84
N ASP A 82 16.58 5.80 -1.17
CA ASP A 82 17.68 5.05 -1.77
C ASP A 82 17.30 3.59 -2.07
N GLY A 83 16.09 3.17 -1.72
CA GLY A 83 15.58 1.82 -1.90
C GLY A 83 16.00 0.83 -0.81
N ARG A 84 16.55 1.29 0.31
CA ARG A 84 16.88 0.42 1.45
C ARG A 84 15.63 0.11 2.25
N HIS A 85 15.43 -1.16 2.59
CA HIS A 85 14.35 -1.57 3.47
C HIS A 85 14.47 -0.87 4.83
N ARG A 86 13.36 -0.33 5.33
CA ARG A 86 13.29 0.32 6.64
C ARG A 86 12.56 -0.54 7.67
N TRP A 87 11.39 -1.01 7.30
CA TRP A 87 10.52 -1.80 8.17
C TRP A 87 9.41 -2.47 7.36
N THR A 88 8.76 -3.44 7.99
CA THR A 88 7.63 -4.20 7.44
C THR A 88 6.55 -4.25 8.50
N VAL A 89 5.29 -4.28 8.05
CA VAL A 89 4.14 -4.60 8.88
C VAL A 89 3.28 -5.62 8.15
N GLY A 90 2.62 -6.52 8.88
CA GLY A 90 1.75 -7.52 8.29
C GLY A 90 2.15 -8.95 8.60
N GLY A 91 1.69 -9.84 7.74
CA GLY A 91 1.65 -11.28 7.94
C GLY A 91 0.23 -11.77 7.68
N ILE A 92 0.10 -12.98 7.14
CA ILE A 92 -1.20 -13.54 6.79
C ILE A 92 -2.08 -13.70 8.03
N GLY A 93 -3.32 -13.20 7.95
CA GLY A 93 -4.31 -13.41 9.00
C GLY A 93 -5.37 -12.32 9.05
N SER A 94 -6.09 -12.26 10.17
CA SER A 94 -7.20 -11.34 10.40
C SER A 94 -7.13 -10.62 11.74
N GLN A 95 -6.07 -10.83 12.53
CA GLN A 95 -5.84 -10.04 13.74
C GLN A 95 -5.37 -8.62 13.39
N PRO A 96 -5.52 -7.64 14.29
CA PRO A 96 -4.88 -6.33 14.12
C PRO A 96 -3.38 -6.49 13.83
N GLY A 97 -2.87 -5.79 12.81
CA GLY A 97 -1.49 -5.90 12.35
C GLY A 97 -1.22 -7.04 11.36
N GLN A 98 -2.19 -7.92 11.11
CA GLN A 98 -2.16 -8.93 10.05
C GLN A 98 -3.01 -8.49 8.86
N PHE A 99 -2.70 -9.00 7.66
CA PHE A 99 -3.45 -8.70 6.44
C PHE A 99 -3.88 -9.94 5.67
N ARG A 100 -4.84 -9.76 4.77
CA ARG A 100 -5.22 -10.70 3.74
C ARG A 100 -5.40 -9.95 2.41
N GLY A 101 -4.37 -10.01 1.56
CA GLY A 101 -4.37 -9.36 0.26
C GLY A 101 -4.46 -7.83 0.36
N PRO A 102 -3.57 -7.15 1.10
CA PRO A 102 -3.61 -5.70 1.18
C PRO A 102 -3.38 -5.11 -0.21
N GLU A 103 -4.25 -4.22 -0.70
CA GLU A 103 -4.10 -3.62 -2.04
C GLU A 103 -3.74 -2.14 -1.98
N GLY A 104 -4.64 -1.31 -1.42
CA GLY A 104 -4.43 0.12 -1.30
C GLY A 104 -3.51 0.47 -0.14
N VAL A 105 -2.58 1.40 -0.38
CA VAL A 105 -1.77 2.03 0.66
C VAL A 105 -1.68 3.52 0.42
N LEU A 106 -1.66 4.32 1.49
CA LEU A 106 -1.30 5.74 1.45
C LEU A 106 -0.68 6.19 2.76
N PHE A 107 -0.06 7.37 2.75
CA PHE A 107 0.30 8.08 3.97
C PHE A 107 -0.68 9.25 4.17
N ASP A 108 -1.25 9.35 5.36
CA ASP A 108 -2.20 10.42 5.67
C ASP A 108 -1.52 11.76 6.01
N GLY A 109 -2.32 12.77 6.34
CA GLY A 109 -1.83 14.09 6.72
C GLY A 109 -0.92 14.11 7.96
N GLN A 110 -1.00 13.11 8.82
CA GLN A 110 -0.16 12.95 10.01
C GLN A 110 1.07 12.07 9.76
N GLY A 111 1.19 11.50 8.56
CA GLY A 111 2.25 10.58 8.18
C GLY A 111 1.97 9.13 8.59
N ARG A 112 0.76 8.80 9.05
CA ARG A 112 0.39 7.41 9.36
C ARG A 112 0.23 6.62 8.08
N LEU A 113 0.63 5.35 8.11
CA LEU A 113 0.39 4.42 7.01
C LEU A 113 -1.05 3.92 7.10
N VAL A 114 -1.84 4.13 6.04
CA VAL A 114 -3.20 3.61 5.91
C VAL A 114 -3.20 2.49 4.88
N VAL A 115 -3.73 1.32 5.25
CA VAL A 115 -3.73 0.10 4.45
C VAL A 115 -5.15 -0.40 4.26
N ALA A 116 -5.55 -0.64 3.01
CA ALA A 116 -6.76 -1.38 2.69
C ALA A 116 -6.47 -2.87 2.80
N ASP A 117 -6.99 -3.51 3.84
CA ASP A 117 -6.86 -4.94 4.10
C ASP A 117 -8.01 -5.66 3.38
N THR A 118 -7.91 -5.69 2.05
CA THR A 118 -9.02 -5.90 1.12
C THR A 118 -9.84 -7.15 1.42
N SER A 119 -9.21 -8.32 1.58
CA SER A 119 -9.94 -9.57 1.81
C SER A 119 -10.39 -9.76 3.26
N ASN A 120 -10.06 -8.83 4.16
CA ASN A 120 -10.61 -8.76 5.51
C ASN A 120 -11.67 -7.64 5.66
N ASP A 121 -12.06 -6.98 4.57
CA ASP A 121 -13.11 -5.97 4.52
C ASP A 121 -12.92 -4.82 5.52
N ARG A 122 -11.67 -4.38 5.70
CA ARG A 122 -11.30 -3.35 6.68
C ARG A 122 -10.14 -2.49 6.23
N ILE A 123 -9.98 -1.36 6.92
CA ILE A 123 -8.83 -0.46 6.82
C ILE A 123 -8.04 -0.54 8.12
N GLN A 124 -6.71 -0.55 8.05
CA GLN A 124 -5.83 -0.48 9.20
C GLN A 124 -4.89 0.72 9.09
N ILE A 125 -4.65 1.40 10.20
CA ILE A 125 -3.88 2.65 10.28
C ILE A 125 -2.76 2.48 11.29
N PHE A 126 -1.52 2.74 10.87
CA PHE A 126 -0.33 2.51 11.66
C PHE A 126 0.43 3.81 11.90
N GLY A 127 0.75 4.06 13.17
CA GLY A 127 1.66 5.13 13.59
C GLY A 127 3.10 4.88 13.15
N LEU A 128 3.87 5.96 13.07
CA LEU A 128 5.30 5.91 12.78
C LEU A 128 6.19 5.88 14.03
N SER A 129 5.60 5.98 15.22
CA SER A 129 6.32 6.11 16.50
C SER A 129 7.08 4.84 16.88
N ASP A 130 6.58 3.66 16.53
CA ASP A 130 7.07 2.39 17.06
C ASP A 130 7.49 1.45 15.92
N ARG A 131 8.74 1.61 15.45
CA ARG A 131 9.30 0.89 14.29
C ARG A 131 9.70 -0.57 14.57
N VAL A 132 9.02 -1.25 15.48
CA VAL A 132 9.19 -2.69 15.74
C VAL A 132 7.80 -3.28 15.97
N ASP A 133 7.31 -4.07 15.00
CA ASP A 133 5.97 -4.67 14.97
C ASP A 133 4.82 -3.69 15.26
N PRO A 134 4.56 -2.73 14.37
CA PRO A 134 3.56 -1.70 14.64
C PRO A 134 2.17 -2.34 14.72
N VAL A 135 1.58 -2.31 15.91
CA VAL A 135 0.15 -2.54 16.12
C VAL A 135 -0.59 -1.38 15.48
N PRO A 136 -1.70 -1.60 14.75
CA PRO A 136 -2.45 -0.50 14.18
C PRO A 136 -3.02 0.38 15.30
N GLU A 137 -2.87 1.71 15.15
CA GLU A 137 -3.56 2.68 15.99
C GLU A 137 -5.07 2.56 15.83
N HIS A 138 -5.52 2.28 14.60
CA HIS A 138 -6.93 2.11 14.29
C HIS A 138 -7.18 0.95 13.33
N VAL A 139 -8.25 0.21 13.61
CA VAL A 139 -8.85 -0.75 12.68
C VAL A 139 -10.28 -0.28 12.43
N ILE A 140 -10.62 -0.07 11.16
CA ILE A 140 -11.93 0.44 10.76
C ILE A 140 -12.59 -0.56 9.84
N GLY A 141 -13.78 -0.99 10.25
CA GLY A 141 -14.72 -1.72 9.42
C GLY A 141 -14.72 -3.22 9.57
N ARG A 142 -15.69 -3.78 8.87
CA ARG A 142 -16.06 -5.19 8.77
C ARG A 142 -16.86 -5.34 7.49
N ARG A 143 -17.05 -6.59 7.05
CA ARG A 143 -17.90 -6.88 5.90
C ARG A 143 -19.31 -6.31 6.05
N GLY A 144 -19.79 -5.55 5.07
CA GLY A 144 -21.15 -5.01 5.07
C GLY A 144 -21.34 -3.83 4.13
N LYS A 145 -22.51 -3.19 4.25
CA LYS A 145 -22.96 -2.07 3.40
C LYS A 145 -23.22 -0.79 4.18
N GLY A 146 -23.17 -0.85 5.51
CA GLY A 146 -23.39 0.29 6.39
C GLY A 146 -22.27 1.32 6.35
N VAL A 147 -22.42 2.35 7.19
CA VAL A 147 -21.39 3.35 7.44
C VAL A 147 -20.21 2.69 8.15
N ARG A 148 -19.00 2.88 7.62
CA ARG A 148 -17.74 2.25 8.04
C ARG A 148 -17.73 0.72 7.91
N GLU A 149 -18.68 0.13 7.20
CA GLU A 149 -18.60 -1.26 6.73
C GLU A 149 -18.14 -1.26 5.27
N PHE A 150 -17.42 -2.31 4.88
CA PHE A 150 -16.82 -2.43 3.56
C PHE A 150 -17.11 -3.79 2.93
N ASP A 151 -16.99 -3.90 1.61
CA ASP A 151 -16.93 -5.18 0.89
C ASP A 151 -15.86 -5.01 -0.18
N GLU A 152 -14.71 -5.64 0.04
CA GLU A 152 -13.48 -5.49 -0.76
C GLU A 152 -13.05 -4.02 -0.97
N PRO A 153 -12.62 -3.31 0.10
CA PRO A 153 -12.06 -1.97 -0.03
C PRO A 153 -10.70 -2.04 -0.73
N ILE A 154 -10.49 -1.24 -1.78
CA ILE A 154 -9.26 -1.29 -2.60
C ILE A 154 -8.54 0.06 -2.60
N GLY A 155 -9.13 1.06 -3.24
CA GLY A 155 -8.48 2.35 -3.48
C GLY A 155 -8.65 3.26 -2.28
N LEU A 156 -7.58 3.95 -1.91
CA LEU A 156 -7.57 4.91 -0.82
C LEU A 156 -7.14 6.29 -1.32
N ALA A 157 -7.79 7.33 -0.82
CA ALA A 157 -7.35 8.71 -0.96
C ALA A 157 -7.71 9.49 0.31
N VAL A 158 -7.06 10.64 0.55
CA VAL A 158 -7.40 11.53 1.66
C VAL A 158 -7.82 12.88 1.09
N ASN A 159 -8.93 13.44 1.58
CA ASN A 159 -9.39 14.76 1.17
C ASN A 159 -8.66 15.88 1.97
N VAL A 160 -8.94 17.14 1.64
CA VAL A 160 -8.28 18.30 2.29
C VAL A 160 -8.66 18.47 3.77
N GLN A 161 -9.74 17.85 4.23
CA GLN A 161 -10.15 17.81 5.64
C GLN A 161 -9.42 16.71 6.43
N GLY A 162 -8.73 15.79 5.75
CA GLY A 162 -8.11 14.62 6.36
C GLY A 162 -9.01 13.39 6.41
N ASP A 163 -10.20 13.42 5.82
CA ASP A 163 -11.07 12.24 5.75
C ASP A 163 -10.53 11.26 4.70
N LEU A 164 -10.65 9.97 5.02
CA LEU A 164 -10.36 8.88 4.08
C LEU A 164 -11.50 8.72 3.08
N LEU A 165 -11.17 8.56 1.81
CA LEU A 165 -12.06 8.13 0.74
C LEU A 165 -11.65 6.71 0.35
N VAL A 166 -12.58 5.76 0.47
CA VAL A 166 -12.35 4.34 0.20
C VAL A 166 -13.19 3.91 -0.98
N SER A 167 -12.59 3.44 -2.06
CA SER A 167 -13.32 2.74 -3.11
C SER A 167 -13.56 1.29 -2.70
N GLU A 168 -14.79 0.84 -2.85
CA GLU A 168 -15.23 -0.49 -2.45
C GLU A 168 -15.69 -1.25 -3.70
N TYR A 169 -14.97 -2.31 -4.05
CA TYR A 169 -15.27 -3.08 -5.25
C TYR A 169 -16.59 -3.84 -5.12
N GLY A 170 -16.80 -4.53 -4.00
CA GLY A 170 -17.99 -5.35 -3.75
C GLY A 170 -19.27 -4.52 -3.56
N ASN A 171 -19.14 -3.29 -3.08
CA ASN A 171 -20.28 -2.38 -2.87
C ASN A 171 -20.51 -1.36 -3.99
N HIS A 172 -19.64 -1.34 -5.01
CA HIS A 172 -19.75 -0.43 -6.17
C HIS A 172 -19.87 1.05 -5.77
N ARG A 173 -19.12 1.47 -4.74
CA ARG A 173 -19.19 2.83 -4.20
C ARG A 173 -17.84 3.37 -3.78
N ILE A 174 -17.82 4.68 -3.50
CA ILE A 174 -16.78 5.32 -2.71
C ILE A 174 -17.42 5.78 -1.40
N GLN A 175 -16.77 5.50 -0.28
CA GLN A 175 -17.23 5.90 1.05
C GLN A 175 -16.22 6.85 1.70
N ARG A 176 -16.72 7.97 2.22
CA ARG A 176 -15.95 8.90 3.05
C ARG A 176 -15.98 8.44 4.50
N VAL A 177 -14.83 8.36 5.14
CA VAL A 177 -14.64 7.89 6.51
C VAL A 177 -13.75 8.89 7.25
N VAL A 178 -14.26 9.43 8.36
CA VAL A 178 -13.46 10.27 9.26
C VAL A 178 -12.49 9.36 10.01
N ILE A 179 -11.19 9.65 9.91
CA ILE A 179 -10.18 8.94 10.69
C ILE A 179 -10.18 9.49 12.12
N PRO A 180 -10.19 8.64 13.16
CA PRO A 180 -10.11 9.08 14.55
C PRO A 180 -8.81 9.83 14.88
#